data_AF-A0A8K1C4D6-F1
#
_entry.id   AF-A0A8K1C4D6-F1
#
_cell.length_a   1.000
_cell.length_b   1.000
_cell.length_c   1.000
_cell.angle_alpha   90.00
_cell.angle_beta   90.00
_cell.angle_gamma   90.00
#
_symmetry.space_group_name_H-M   'P 1'
#
loop_
_entity.id
_entity.type
_entity.pdbx_description
1 polymer ?
#
loop_
_entity_poly.entity_id
_entity_poly.type
_entity_poly.pdbx_seq_one_letter_code
_entity_poly.pdbx_strand_id
1 'polypeptide(L)'
;MSLRSLAIVSCVAATLATPFVDAHARVYEPAPEYTISDRNKNWSPQAFLEKQGFKTSNDFVGYLKQNGYETLRDFMDKPGVYKPEKGATFECGWSNPNATAKAIPNSKMRLSGYTHDGPCEVWLDDVRVLHGDQCNKEFTGQEMKIDYSSCKQKGCMMKWYWLGIRPFKPVSWQIYKECIPLKGTGEAASDNDSVPTTKPTTKAPVPTSQAPAPTTKAPAPTTKAPTPTTKSPTPTTNAPVPTTTDPDTTAAPDATKTPSCNRRRD
;
A
#
# COMPACT_ATOMS: atom_id res chain seq x y z
N MET A 1 -61.16 -48.83 -10.75
CA MET A 1 -60.45 -48.03 -9.72
C MET A 1 -59.37 -47.22 -10.41
N SER A 2 -59.58 -45.91 -10.57
CA SER A 2 -58.62 -44.99 -11.20
C SER A 2 -57.86 -44.26 -10.10
N LEU A 3 -56.59 -44.61 -9.87
CA LEU A 3 -55.71 -43.85 -8.99
C LEU A 3 -55.15 -42.66 -9.77
N ARG A 4 -55.58 -41.45 -9.40
CA ARG A 4 -54.93 -40.20 -9.82
C ARG A 4 -53.74 -39.94 -8.90
N SER A 5 -52.53 -40.09 -9.41
CA SER A 5 -51.31 -39.71 -8.71
C SER A 5 -51.20 -38.18 -8.63
N LEU A 6 -51.34 -37.62 -7.42
CA LEU A 6 -50.96 -36.23 -7.15
C LEU A 6 -49.43 -36.15 -7.06
N ALA A 7 -48.80 -35.45 -8.00
CA ALA A 7 -47.41 -35.05 -7.89
C ALA A 7 -47.33 -33.78 -7.01
N ILE A 8 -46.82 -33.94 -5.79
CA ILE A 8 -46.49 -32.81 -4.90
C ILE A 8 -45.14 -32.27 -5.35
N VAL A 9 -45.15 -31.12 -6.05
CA VAL A 9 -43.94 -30.37 -6.36
C VAL A 9 -43.50 -29.64 -5.09
N SER A 10 -42.50 -30.19 -4.41
CA SER A 10 -41.88 -29.53 -3.26
C SER A 10 -40.86 -28.51 -3.77
N CYS A 11 -41.21 -27.23 -3.73
CA CYS A 11 -40.28 -26.14 -4.00
C CYS A 11 -39.29 -26.02 -2.84
N VAL A 12 -38.10 -26.60 -2.99
CA VAL A 12 -36.97 -26.32 -2.09
C VAL A 12 -36.52 -24.89 -2.37
N ALA A 13 -36.88 -23.97 -1.48
CA ALA A 13 -36.31 -22.62 -1.46
C ALA A 13 -34.84 -22.73 -1.04
N ALA A 14 -33.94 -22.79 -2.01
CA ALA A 14 -32.51 -22.65 -1.78
C ALA A 14 -32.25 -21.21 -1.34
N THR A 15 -32.08 -20.99 -0.03
CA THR A 15 -31.51 -19.77 0.52
C THR A 15 -30.09 -19.65 -0.02
N LEU A 16 -29.91 -18.83 -1.06
CA LEU A 16 -28.61 -18.36 -1.51
C LEU A 16 -28.00 -17.54 -0.37
N ALA A 17 -27.24 -18.20 0.51
CA ALA A 17 -26.29 -17.54 1.36
C ALA A 17 -25.25 -16.92 0.42
N THR A 18 -25.43 -15.65 0.09
CA THR A 18 -24.36 -14.88 -0.55
C THR A 18 -23.19 -14.91 0.43
N PRO A 19 -22.01 -15.44 0.05
CA PRO A 19 -20.86 -15.26 0.89
C PRO A 19 -20.67 -13.75 0.99
N PHE A 20 -20.69 -13.21 2.21
CA PHE A 20 -20.17 -11.89 2.44
C PHE A 20 -18.71 -11.96 1.99
N VAL A 21 -18.44 -11.56 0.75
CA VAL A 21 -17.09 -11.35 0.26
C VAL A 21 -16.62 -10.13 1.04
N ASP A 22 -16.00 -10.41 2.18
CA ASP A 22 -15.45 -9.41 3.06
C ASP A 22 -14.32 -8.73 2.28
N ALA A 23 -14.60 -7.54 1.74
CA ALA A 23 -13.79 -6.89 0.73
C ALA A 23 -12.57 -6.16 1.32
N HIS A 24 -11.97 -6.72 2.37
CA HIS A 24 -10.90 -6.10 3.17
C HIS A 24 -9.60 -6.90 3.11
N ALA A 25 -8.46 -6.21 3.23
CA ALA A 25 -7.14 -6.84 3.26
C ALA A 25 -6.44 -6.73 4.62
N ARG A 26 -5.74 -7.79 5.01
CA ARG A 26 -4.88 -7.87 6.21
C ARG A 26 -3.75 -8.86 6.04
N VAL A 27 -2.72 -8.75 6.87
CA VAL A 27 -1.67 -9.75 7.00
C VAL A 27 -2.14 -10.89 7.93
N TYR A 28 -1.90 -12.12 7.50
CA TYR A 28 -2.10 -13.34 8.28
C TYR A 28 -0.79 -13.88 8.83
N GLU A 29 0.30 -13.73 8.09
CA GLU A 29 1.60 -14.26 8.49
C GLU A 29 2.73 -13.39 7.91
N PRO A 30 3.65 -12.86 8.73
CA PRO A 30 3.65 -12.93 10.19
C PRO A 30 2.47 -12.14 10.76
N ALA A 31 1.74 -12.72 11.71
CA ALA A 31 0.48 -12.14 12.18
C ALA A 31 0.72 -10.87 13.04
N PRO A 32 0.17 -9.71 12.69
CA PRO A 32 0.12 -8.57 13.60
C PRO A 32 -0.69 -8.91 14.86
N GLU A 33 -0.29 -8.33 16.00
CA GLU A 33 -1.19 -8.21 17.15
C GLU A 33 -1.95 -6.88 17.03
N TYR A 34 -3.25 -6.89 17.35
CA TYR A 34 -4.11 -5.72 17.22
C TYR A 34 -4.40 -5.09 18.58
N THR A 35 -4.56 -3.77 18.60
CA THR A 35 -4.94 -3.00 19.80
C THR A 35 -6.44 -3.11 20.12
N ILE A 36 -7.21 -3.76 19.24
CA ILE A 36 -8.65 -3.96 19.35
C ILE A 36 -9.00 -5.44 19.16
N SER A 37 -9.98 -5.93 19.93
CA SER A 37 -10.47 -7.31 19.84
C SER A 37 -11.57 -7.51 18.81
N ASP A 38 -12.22 -6.43 18.36
CA ASP A 38 -13.24 -6.47 17.32
C ASP A 38 -12.60 -6.76 15.95
N ARG A 39 -12.79 -8.01 15.51
CA ARG A 39 -12.25 -8.52 14.24
C ARG A 39 -12.75 -7.72 13.04
N ASN A 40 -14.00 -7.27 13.04
CA ASN A 40 -14.55 -6.56 11.89
C ASN A 40 -13.91 -5.17 11.77
N LYS A 41 -13.51 -4.58 12.89
CA LYS A 41 -12.80 -3.29 12.91
C LYS A 41 -11.33 -3.42 12.55
N ASN A 42 -10.61 -4.43 13.04
CA ASN A 42 -9.19 -4.55 12.71
C ASN A 42 -8.92 -4.91 11.24
N TRP A 43 -9.95 -5.30 10.48
CA TRP A 43 -9.87 -5.52 9.03
C TRP A 43 -10.34 -4.30 8.22
N SER A 44 -11.00 -3.33 8.87
CA SER A 44 -11.55 -2.17 8.19
C SER A 44 -10.46 -1.17 7.79
N PRO A 45 -10.69 -0.35 6.74
CA PRO A 45 -9.80 0.75 6.41
C PRO A 45 -9.58 1.65 7.63
N GLN A 46 -8.35 2.08 7.80
CA GLN A 46 -7.94 2.98 8.87
C GLN A 46 -8.21 4.42 8.53
N ALA A 47 -8.46 4.75 7.27
CA ALA A 47 -8.95 6.05 6.85
C ALA A 47 -9.67 5.93 5.50
N PHE A 48 -10.67 6.78 5.31
CA PHE A 48 -11.38 6.98 4.06
C PHE A 48 -11.08 8.40 3.58
N LEU A 49 -10.21 8.56 2.59
CA LEU A 49 -9.70 9.89 2.21
C LEU A 49 -10.77 10.75 1.53
N GLU A 50 -11.74 10.15 0.84
CA GLU A 50 -12.88 10.86 0.27
C GLU A 50 -13.71 11.60 1.34
N LYS A 51 -13.71 11.10 2.58
CA LYS A 51 -14.39 11.76 3.73
C LYS A 51 -13.57 12.90 4.32
N GLN A 52 -12.33 13.09 3.86
CA GLN A 52 -11.39 14.07 4.37
C GLN A 52 -11.09 15.17 3.34
N GLY A 53 -11.93 15.30 2.31
CA GLY A 53 -11.84 16.36 1.30
C GLY A 53 -10.87 16.07 0.16
N PHE A 54 -10.33 14.85 0.06
CA PHE A 54 -9.50 14.47 -1.07
C PHE A 54 -10.33 14.37 -2.36
N LYS A 55 -9.79 14.90 -3.45
CA LYS A 55 -10.31 14.68 -4.80
C LYS A 55 -9.84 13.32 -5.29
N THR A 56 -10.64 12.30 -5.02
CA THR A 56 -10.30 10.91 -5.33
C THR A 56 -10.53 10.57 -6.81
N SER A 57 -9.74 9.62 -7.31
CA SER A 57 -9.81 9.12 -8.69
C SER A 57 -9.39 7.64 -8.73
N ASN A 58 -9.56 6.98 -9.87
CA ASN A 58 -9.06 5.61 -10.04
C ASN A 58 -7.53 5.52 -10.20
N ASP A 59 -6.83 6.66 -10.25
CA ASP A 59 -5.38 6.74 -10.48
C ASP A 59 -4.68 7.37 -9.27
N PHE A 60 -4.51 6.58 -8.21
CA PHE A 60 -3.79 7.03 -7.02
C PHE A 60 -2.27 7.11 -7.25
N VAL A 61 -1.70 6.24 -8.09
CA VAL A 61 -0.25 6.29 -8.40
C VAL A 61 0.09 7.57 -9.15
N GLY A 62 -0.76 8.00 -10.10
CA GLY A 62 -0.66 9.32 -10.72
C GLY A 62 -0.81 10.46 -9.71
N TYR A 63 -1.72 10.34 -8.73
CA TYR A 63 -1.84 11.30 -7.64
C TYR A 63 -0.54 11.43 -6.82
N LEU A 64 0.11 10.32 -6.44
CA LEU A 64 1.39 10.34 -5.73
C LEU A 64 2.43 11.17 -6.49
N LYS A 65 2.62 10.87 -7.78
CA LYS A 65 3.57 11.56 -8.66
C LYS A 65 3.27 13.05 -8.79
N GLN A 66 2.01 13.41 -9.04
CA GLN A 66 1.59 14.81 -9.18
C GLN A 66 1.80 15.63 -7.91
N ASN A 67 1.76 14.98 -6.74
CA ASN A 67 1.91 15.64 -5.44
C ASN A 67 3.30 15.42 -4.81
N GLY A 68 4.27 14.87 -5.56
CA GLY A 68 5.66 14.77 -5.14
C GLY A 68 5.94 13.73 -4.05
N TYR A 69 5.15 12.66 -3.98
CA TYR A 69 5.42 11.51 -3.11
C TYR A 69 6.20 10.45 -3.90
N GLU A 70 7.35 9.99 -3.38
CA GLU A 70 8.19 9.00 -4.09
C GLU A 70 7.65 7.58 -3.94
N THR A 71 7.09 7.27 -2.76
CA THR A 71 6.55 5.96 -2.41
C THR A 71 5.16 6.06 -1.79
N LEU A 72 4.46 4.91 -1.71
CA LEU A 72 3.20 4.84 -0.95
C LEU A 72 3.46 5.14 0.52
N ARG A 73 4.56 4.61 1.09
CA ARG A 73 4.99 4.91 2.46
C ARG A 73 5.19 6.41 2.68
N ASP A 74 5.80 7.15 1.75
CA ASP A 74 6.02 8.60 1.92
C ASP A 74 4.71 9.36 2.08
N PHE A 75 3.67 8.96 1.35
CA PHE A 75 2.34 9.52 1.52
C PHE A 75 1.71 9.08 2.84
N MET A 76 1.74 7.78 3.14
CA MET A 76 1.02 7.18 4.27
C MET A 76 1.67 7.46 5.63
N ASP A 77 2.96 7.80 5.67
CA ASP A 77 3.68 8.16 6.90
C ASP A 77 3.87 9.68 7.06
N LYS A 78 3.44 10.51 6.11
CA LYS A 78 3.57 11.98 6.23
C LYS A 78 2.56 12.55 7.22
N PRO A 79 3.01 13.11 8.37
CA PRO A 79 2.10 13.61 9.38
C PRO A 79 1.20 14.72 8.84
N GLY A 80 -0.08 14.69 9.23
CA GLY A 80 -1.05 15.72 8.89
C GLY A 80 -1.68 15.60 7.50
N VAL A 81 -1.26 14.64 6.66
CA VAL A 81 -1.89 14.41 5.34
C VAL A 81 -3.32 13.88 5.48
N TYR A 82 -3.54 12.96 6.41
CA TYR A 82 -4.86 12.42 6.70
C TYR A 82 -4.96 12.06 8.19
N LYS A 83 -6.18 11.83 8.65
CA LYS A 83 -6.50 11.41 10.01
C LYS A 83 -7.01 9.97 9.99
N PRO A 84 -6.46 9.08 10.83
CA PRO A 84 -7.00 7.74 10.97
C PRO A 84 -8.35 7.76 11.69
N GLU A 85 -9.15 6.71 11.48
CA GLU A 85 -10.38 6.41 12.19
C GLU A 85 -10.15 6.32 13.69
N LYS A 86 -11.18 6.62 14.47
CA LYS A 86 -11.08 6.65 15.94
C LYS A 86 -10.61 5.30 16.49
N GLY A 87 -9.47 5.31 17.18
CA GLY A 87 -8.86 4.12 17.79
C GLY A 87 -7.73 3.51 16.97
N ALA A 88 -7.64 3.81 15.67
CA ALA A 88 -6.47 3.49 14.88
C ALA A 88 -5.37 4.52 15.14
N THR A 89 -4.14 4.05 15.22
CA THR A 89 -2.95 4.90 15.29
C THR A 89 -2.54 5.34 13.90
N PHE A 90 -1.95 6.53 13.78
CA PHE A 90 -1.43 7.00 12.49
C PHE A 90 -0.29 6.12 11.98
N GLU A 91 0.59 5.65 12.88
CA GLU A 91 1.78 4.90 12.50
C GLU A 91 1.47 3.46 12.09
N CYS A 92 0.62 2.76 12.85
CA CYS A 92 0.44 1.32 12.75
C CYS A 92 -1.02 0.89 12.58
N GLY A 93 -1.92 1.84 12.34
CA GLY A 93 -3.33 1.53 12.17
C GLY A 93 -3.90 0.86 13.43
N TRP A 94 -4.53 -0.29 13.23
CA TRP A 94 -5.08 -1.13 14.29
C TRP A 94 -4.06 -2.04 14.97
N SER A 95 -2.83 -2.14 14.46
CA SER A 95 -1.80 -3.03 14.99
C SER A 95 -1.01 -2.40 16.13
N ASN A 96 -0.51 -3.24 17.03
CA ASN A 96 0.32 -2.85 18.16
C ASN A 96 1.81 -2.89 17.77
N PRO A 97 2.50 -1.74 17.64
CA PRO A 97 3.94 -1.72 17.34
C PRO A 97 4.81 -2.29 18.45
N ASN A 98 4.29 -2.36 19.68
CA ASN A 98 5.01 -2.89 20.83
C ASN A 98 4.61 -4.34 21.14
N ALA A 99 4.02 -5.03 20.16
CA ALA A 99 3.65 -6.44 20.26
C ALA A 99 4.88 -7.33 20.48
N THR A 100 4.64 -8.55 20.96
CA THR A 100 5.70 -9.56 21.02
C THR A 100 6.18 -9.86 19.61
N ALA A 101 7.49 -9.76 19.40
CA ALA A 101 8.11 -9.97 18.09
C ALA A 101 7.79 -11.38 17.54
N LYS A 102 7.37 -11.43 16.28
CA LYS A 102 7.00 -12.65 15.56
C LYS A 102 8.23 -13.28 14.92
N ALA A 103 8.26 -14.60 14.84
CA ALA A 103 9.28 -15.27 14.05
C ALA A 103 9.18 -14.86 12.58
N ILE A 104 10.31 -14.75 11.90
CA ILE A 104 10.35 -14.53 10.46
C ILE A 104 9.85 -15.82 9.78
N PRO A 105 8.77 -15.77 8.97
CA PRO A 105 8.29 -16.94 8.24
C PRO A 105 9.31 -17.33 7.15
N ASN A 106 9.16 -18.52 6.54
CA ASN A 106 10.07 -19.07 5.53
C ASN A 106 10.05 -18.27 4.19
N SER A 107 10.51 -17.02 4.22
CA SER A 107 10.57 -16.07 3.09
C SER A 107 9.22 -15.80 2.40
N LYS A 108 8.11 -15.96 3.12
CA LYS A 108 6.75 -15.74 2.63
C LYS A 108 5.95 -14.89 3.60
N MET A 109 5.32 -13.83 3.11
CA MET A 109 4.22 -13.17 3.81
C MET A 109 2.90 -13.73 3.27
N ARG A 110 1.95 -14.02 4.15
CA ARG A 110 0.58 -14.41 3.79
C ARG A 110 -0.40 -13.30 4.12
N LEU A 111 -1.28 -12.96 3.18
CA LEU A 111 -2.35 -11.99 3.34
C LEU A 111 -3.72 -12.58 2.98
N SER A 112 -4.80 -11.89 3.32
CA SER A 112 -6.14 -12.25 2.84
C SER A 112 -6.31 -12.12 1.33
N GLY A 113 -5.51 -11.27 0.70
CA GLY A 113 -5.54 -10.93 -0.71
C GLY A 113 -5.94 -9.46 -0.92
N TYR A 114 -5.61 -8.91 -2.09
CA TYR A 114 -6.01 -7.55 -2.47
C TYR A 114 -7.34 -7.59 -3.23
N THR A 115 -8.40 -7.11 -2.59
CA THR A 115 -9.78 -7.15 -3.11
C THR A 115 -10.12 -5.98 -4.03
N HIS A 116 -9.29 -4.94 -4.03
CA HIS A 116 -9.50 -3.68 -4.74
C HIS A 116 -8.24 -3.27 -5.50
N ASP A 117 -8.41 -2.46 -6.55
CA ASP A 117 -7.29 -1.86 -7.27
C ASP A 117 -6.48 -0.97 -6.31
N GLY A 118 -5.19 -0.77 -6.60
CA GLY A 118 -4.34 0.20 -5.92
C GLY A 118 -2.97 -0.32 -5.51
N PRO A 119 -2.08 0.58 -5.07
CA PRO A 119 -0.70 0.24 -4.77
C PRO A 119 -0.54 -0.37 -3.38
N CYS A 120 0.51 -1.15 -3.21
CA CYS A 120 0.92 -1.74 -1.94
C CYS A 120 2.43 -1.77 -1.81
N GLU A 121 2.91 -1.79 -0.57
CA GLU A 121 4.33 -1.90 -0.25
C GLU A 121 4.53 -2.74 1.01
N VAL A 122 5.68 -3.40 1.09
CA VAL A 122 6.19 -4.01 2.32
C VAL A 122 7.57 -3.46 2.60
N TRP A 123 7.77 -3.04 3.84
CA TRP A 123 9.02 -2.48 4.33
C TRP A 123 9.52 -3.27 5.53
N LEU A 124 10.84 -3.46 5.62
CA LEU A 124 11.54 -3.93 6.81
C LEU A 124 12.45 -2.81 7.27
N ASP A 125 12.11 -2.19 8.41
CA ASP A 125 12.65 -0.90 8.83
C ASP A 125 12.61 0.11 7.67
N ASP A 126 13.75 0.48 7.11
CA ASP A 126 13.89 1.47 6.04
C ASP A 126 14.13 0.86 4.65
N VAL A 127 14.03 -0.47 4.52
CA VAL A 127 14.23 -1.19 3.27
C VAL A 127 12.89 -1.62 2.68
N ARG A 128 12.54 -1.13 1.49
CA ARG A 128 11.37 -1.60 0.74
C ARG A 128 11.69 -2.95 0.11
N VAL A 129 10.98 -3.98 0.53
CA VAL A 129 11.21 -5.38 0.10
C VAL A 129 10.14 -5.90 -0.85
N LEU A 130 9.01 -5.19 -0.97
CA LEU A 130 7.97 -5.43 -1.97
C LEU A 130 7.28 -4.13 -2.36
N HIS A 131 6.88 -4.02 -3.61
CA HIS A 131 6.11 -2.92 -4.15
C HIS A 131 5.30 -3.40 -5.36
N GLY A 132 4.09 -2.86 -5.51
CA GLY A 132 3.31 -2.93 -6.75
C GLY A 132 2.39 -1.72 -6.88
N ASP A 133 2.09 -1.33 -8.12
CA ASP A 133 1.21 -0.20 -8.45
C ASP A 133 -0.26 -0.63 -8.56
N GLN A 134 -0.49 -1.91 -8.87
CA GLN A 134 -1.80 -2.56 -9.01
C GLN A 134 -1.77 -3.95 -8.34
N CYS A 135 -1.72 -3.95 -7.01
CA CYS A 135 -1.40 -5.16 -6.26
C CYS A 135 -2.41 -6.31 -6.38
N ASN A 136 -3.68 -6.03 -6.65
CA ASN A 136 -4.67 -7.06 -6.95
C ASN A 136 -4.42 -7.80 -8.27
N LYS A 137 -3.67 -7.21 -9.20
CA LYS A 137 -3.30 -7.80 -10.49
C LYS A 137 -1.90 -8.42 -10.45
N GLU A 138 -0.99 -7.78 -9.72
CA GLU A 138 0.41 -8.22 -9.61
C GLU A 138 0.57 -9.37 -8.61
N PHE A 139 -0.22 -9.37 -7.52
CA PHE A 139 -0.17 -10.37 -6.45
C PHE A 139 -1.53 -11.04 -6.29
N THR A 140 -1.85 -11.94 -7.23
CA THR A 140 -3.15 -12.64 -7.29
C THR A 140 -3.29 -13.81 -6.30
N GLY A 141 -2.18 -14.23 -5.68
CA GLY A 141 -2.16 -15.23 -4.62
C GLY A 141 -2.24 -14.62 -3.22
N GLN A 142 -2.43 -15.49 -2.22
CA GLN A 142 -2.40 -15.09 -0.81
C GLN A 142 -0.99 -15.12 -0.22
N GLU A 143 0.00 -15.63 -0.94
CA GLU A 143 1.40 -15.68 -0.50
C GLU A 143 2.26 -14.79 -1.38
N MET A 144 3.07 -13.94 -0.75
CA MET A 144 4.05 -13.09 -1.41
C MET A 144 5.44 -13.45 -0.91
N LYS A 145 6.40 -13.56 -1.84
CA LYS A 145 7.79 -13.77 -1.49
C LYS A 145 8.38 -12.48 -0.94
N ILE A 146 8.93 -12.53 0.26
CA ILE A 146 9.57 -11.40 0.92
C ILE A 146 11.03 -11.76 1.19
N ASP A 147 11.94 -10.87 0.79
CA ASP A 147 13.34 -10.95 1.22
C ASP A 147 13.48 -10.34 2.62
N TYR A 148 13.69 -11.18 3.62
CA TYR A 148 13.89 -10.76 5.00
C TYR A 148 15.37 -10.50 5.35
N SER A 149 16.29 -10.51 4.39
CA SER A 149 17.73 -10.39 4.62
C SER A 149 18.14 -9.08 5.32
N SER A 150 17.36 -8.01 5.16
CA SER A 150 17.58 -6.74 5.86
C SER A 150 17.20 -6.79 7.35
N CYS A 151 16.38 -7.75 7.76
CA CYS A 151 16.00 -8.00 9.15
C CYS A 151 17.12 -8.79 9.85
N LYS A 152 18.03 -8.07 10.52
CA LYS A 152 19.26 -8.65 11.10
C LYS A 152 19.02 -9.21 12.51
N GLN A 153 20.12 -9.52 13.21
CA GLN A 153 20.18 -10.11 14.55
C GLN A 153 19.30 -9.43 15.61
N LYS A 154 19.06 -8.11 15.51
CA LYS A 154 18.23 -7.34 16.45
C LYS A 154 16.72 -7.40 16.18
N GLY A 155 16.30 -8.07 15.11
CA GLY A 155 14.96 -7.98 14.58
C GLY A 155 14.75 -6.71 13.74
N CYS A 156 13.51 -6.47 13.36
CA CYS A 156 13.09 -5.30 12.59
C CYS A 156 11.59 -5.06 12.75
N MET A 157 11.13 -3.88 12.36
CA MET A 157 9.72 -3.61 12.17
C MET A 157 9.34 -3.90 10.72
N MET A 158 8.45 -4.86 10.51
CA MET A 158 7.79 -5.02 9.22
C MET A 158 6.58 -4.08 9.14
N LYS A 159 6.50 -3.28 8.09
CA LYS A 159 5.34 -2.45 7.80
C LYS A 159 4.72 -2.86 6.46
N TRP A 160 3.44 -3.22 6.48
CA TRP A 160 2.65 -3.46 5.28
C TRP A 160 1.74 -2.26 5.03
N TYR A 161 1.74 -1.79 3.79
CA TYR A 161 0.93 -0.67 3.32
C TYR A 161 0.09 -1.13 2.14
N TRP A 162 -1.18 -0.75 2.14
CA TRP A 162 -2.05 -0.86 0.98
C TRP A 162 -3.01 0.32 0.93
N LEU A 163 -3.19 0.85 -0.28
CA LEU A 163 -4.27 1.78 -0.57
C LEU A 163 -5.26 1.13 -1.52
N GLY A 164 -6.45 0.83 -0.99
CA GLY A 164 -7.55 0.28 -1.77
C GLY A 164 -8.34 1.37 -2.48
N ILE A 165 -8.59 1.19 -3.77
CA ILE A 165 -9.38 2.07 -4.63
C ILE A 165 -10.69 1.37 -4.95
N ARG A 166 -11.80 1.90 -4.44
CA ARG A 166 -13.13 1.39 -4.80
C ARG A 166 -13.80 2.33 -5.81
N PRO A 167 -14.19 1.84 -7.00
CA PRO A 167 -14.72 2.68 -8.09
C PRO A 167 -16.20 3.07 -7.88
N PHE A 168 -16.55 3.49 -6.66
CA PHE A 168 -17.85 4.12 -6.35
C PHE A 168 -17.84 5.60 -6.75
N LYS A 169 -18.97 6.29 -6.53
CA LYS A 169 -19.08 7.75 -6.71
C LYS A 169 -19.44 8.40 -5.36
N PRO A 170 -18.55 9.21 -4.76
CA PRO A 170 -17.16 9.45 -5.16
C PRO A 170 -16.30 8.17 -5.07
N VAL A 171 -15.18 8.14 -5.78
CA VAL A 171 -14.20 7.04 -5.65
C VAL A 171 -13.73 6.99 -4.19
N SER A 172 -13.63 5.80 -3.62
CA SER A 172 -13.19 5.65 -2.22
C SER A 172 -11.72 5.27 -2.19
N TRP A 173 -10.92 6.04 -1.45
CA TRP A 173 -9.51 5.76 -1.20
C TRP A 173 -9.35 5.29 0.25
N GLN A 174 -8.95 4.04 0.42
CA GLN A 174 -8.98 3.32 1.67
C GLN A 174 -7.57 2.99 2.14
N ILE A 175 -7.18 3.50 3.30
CA ILE A 175 -5.84 3.33 3.88
C ILE A 175 -5.80 2.06 4.73
N TYR A 176 -4.81 1.20 4.48
CA TYR A 176 -4.49 0.04 5.30
C TYR A 176 -3.00 0.02 5.65
N LYS A 177 -2.69 -0.02 6.96
CA LYS A 177 -1.32 -0.10 7.49
C LYS A 177 -1.23 -1.14 8.60
N GLU A 178 -0.24 -2.01 8.56
CA GLU A 178 0.01 -2.93 9.67
C GLU A 178 1.50 -2.92 10.02
N CYS A 179 1.79 -2.89 11.32
CA CYS A 179 3.11 -3.02 11.91
C CYS A 179 3.22 -4.40 12.56
N ILE A 180 4.30 -5.10 12.24
CA ILE A 180 4.61 -6.42 12.77
C ILE A 180 6.07 -6.41 13.24
N PRO A 181 6.31 -6.35 14.56
CA PRO A 181 7.66 -6.53 15.09
C PRO A 181 8.13 -7.96 14.77
N LEU A 182 9.32 -8.10 14.18
CA LEU A 182 9.92 -9.39 13.83
C LEU A 182 11.17 -9.66 14.66
N LYS A 183 11.33 -10.90 15.09
CA LYS A 183 12.53 -11.40 15.76
C LYS A 183 13.72 -11.38 14.81
N GLY A 184 14.89 -11.13 15.35
CA GLY A 184 16.12 -11.24 14.58
C GLY A 184 16.57 -12.69 14.40
N THR A 185 17.42 -12.93 13.41
CA THR A 185 18.04 -14.24 13.15
C THR A 185 18.94 -14.76 14.29
N GLY A 186 19.17 -13.96 15.33
CA GLY A 186 19.94 -14.32 16.53
C GLY A 186 19.09 -14.77 17.71
N GLU A 187 17.78 -14.55 17.64
CA GLU A 187 16.82 -15.05 18.60
C GLU A 187 16.23 -16.34 18.03
N ALA A 188 16.94 -17.45 18.24
CA ALA A 188 16.40 -18.77 17.94
C ALA A 188 14.99 -18.91 18.55
N ALA A 189 14.06 -19.45 17.77
CA ALA A 189 12.75 -19.83 18.25
C ALA A 189 12.90 -20.78 19.44
N SER A 190 12.57 -20.32 20.65
CA SER A 190 12.26 -21.23 21.74
C SER A 190 10.91 -21.87 21.45
N ASP A 191 10.92 -22.98 20.71
CA ASP A 191 9.83 -23.95 20.77
C ASP A 191 9.87 -24.57 22.16
N ASN A 192 8.91 -24.19 22.99
CA ASN A 192 8.60 -24.92 24.21
C ASN A 192 7.73 -26.12 23.84
N ASP A 193 8.35 -27.26 23.58
CA ASP A 193 7.72 -28.55 23.85
C ASP A 193 8.50 -29.26 24.95
N SER A 194 7.77 -29.64 26.00
CA SER A 194 8.33 -30.06 27.28
C SER A 194 8.51 -31.57 27.32
N VAL A 195 9.76 -32.04 27.38
CA VAL A 195 10.12 -33.31 28.03
C VAL A 195 11.49 -33.14 28.71
N PRO A 196 11.66 -33.47 30.01
CA PRO A 196 12.93 -33.31 30.70
C PRO A 196 13.85 -34.49 30.37
N THR A 197 15.17 -34.27 30.33
CA THR A 197 16.19 -34.93 31.18
C THR A 197 17.60 -34.65 30.63
N THR A 198 18.55 -34.50 31.56
CA THR A 198 20.02 -34.52 31.43
C THR A 198 20.73 -33.22 31.01
N LYS A 199 21.18 -32.52 32.05
CA LYS A 199 22.29 -31.55 32.09
C LYS A 199 23.56 -32.11 31.43
N PRO A 200 24.22 -31.34 30.54
CA PRO A 200 25.67 -31.35 30.44
C PRO A 200 26.23 -29.99 30.86
N THR A 201 26.97 -29.99 31.96
CA THR A 201 27.89 -28.92 32.33
C THR A 201 28.97 -28.79 31.25
N THR A 202 28.94 -27.71 30.48
CA THR A 202 30.09 -27.26 29.70
C THR A 202 30.41 -25.83 30.08
N LYS A 203 31.62 -25.64 30.63
CA LYS A 203 32.19 -24.33 30.97
C LYS A 203 32.24 -23.47 29.71
N ALA A 204 31.58 -22.31 29.74
CA ALA A 204 31.84 -21.25 28.79
C ALA A 204 33.29 -20.72 28.97
N PRO A 205 34.07 -20.50 27.90
CA PRO A 205 35.30 -19.74 28.00
C PRO A 205 34.96 -18.27 28.19
N VAL A 206 35.64 -17.64 29.15
CA VAL A 206 35.60 -16.20 29.41
C VAL A 206 36.09 -15.45 28.17
N PRO A 207 35.34 -14.49 27.61
CA PRO A 207 35.88 -13.63 26.57
C PRO A 207 36.83 -12.61 27.22
N THR A 208 38.13 -12.76 26.96
CA THR A 208 39.12 -11.71 27.22
C THR A 208 38.83 -10.50 26.33
N SER A 209 38.25 -9.47 26.93
CA SER A 209 38.22 -8.12 26.38
C SER A 209 39.64 -7.55 26.39
N GLN A 210 40.22 -7.35 25.21
CA GLN A 210 41.28 -6.37 25.00
C GLN A 210 40.85 -5.48 23.83
N ALA A 211 40.27 -4.34 24.17
CA ALA A 211 40.07 -3.24 23.24
C ALA A 211 41.42 -2.59 22.93
N PRO A 212 41.82 -2.42 21.67
CA PRO A 212 42.94 -1.55 21.32
C PRO A 212 42.56 -0.09 21.59
N ALA A 213 43.49 0.67 22.16
CA ALA A 213 43.35 2.12 22.35
C ALA A 213 43.12 2.83 21.00
N PRO A 214 42.22 3.82 20.92
CA PRO A 214 42.01 4.57 19.68
C PRO A 214 43.23 5.46 19.41
N THR A 215 43.96 5.17 18.34
CA THR A 215 45.00 6.06 17.81
C THR A 215 44.32 7.24 17.12
N THR A 216 44.53 8.41 17.71
CA THR A 216 44.12 9.72 17.21
C THR A 216 44.97 10.07 16.00
N LYS A 217 44.35 10.28 14.83
CA LYS A 217 44.81 11.27 13.83
C LYS A 217 43.68 11.57 12.85
N ALA A 218 43.02 12.69 13.09
CA ALA A 218 42.12 13.30 12.11
C ALA A 218 42.93 13.72 10.88
N PRO A 219 42.51 13.37 9.65
CA PRO A 219 43.04 13.98 8.43
C PRO A 219 42.62 15.46 8.37
N ALA A 220 43.56 16.34 8.02
CA ALA A 220 43.28 17.75 7.76
C ALA A 220 42.26 17.90 6.61
N PRO A 221 41.31 18.85 6.68
CA PRO A 221 40.36 19.10 5.60
C PRO A 221 41.10 19.71 4.41
N THR A 222 41.18 18.97 3.30
CA THR A 222 41.57 19.53 2.01
C THR A 222 40.39 20.30 1.43
N THR A 223 40.38 21.61 1.68
CA THR A 223 39.50 22.55 1.00
C THR A 223 39.95 22.70 -0.45
N LYS A 224 39.26 22.06 -1.39
CA LYS A 224 39.18 22.54 -2.77
C LYS A 224 37.72 22.65 -3.16
N ALA A 225 37.20 23.87 -3.04
CA ALA A 225 35.95 24.25 -3.67
C ALA A 225 36.11 24.08 -5.19
N PRO A 226 35.17 23.44 -5.90
CA PRO A 226 35.15 23.49 -7.35
C PRO A 226 34.79 24.91 -7.79
N THR A 227 35.61 25.48 -8.66
CA THR A 227 35.34 26.71 -9.42
C THR A 227 34.00 26.57 -10.16
N PRO A 228 33.07 27.53 -10.05
CA PRO A 228 31.86 27.51 -10.85
C PRO A 228 32.21 27.85 -12.31
N THR A 229 32.09 26.88 -13.21
CA THR A 229 32.02 27.14 -14.65
C THR A 229 30.66 27.75 -14.96
N THR A 230 30.59 29.07 -15.00
CA THR A 230 29.52 29.82 -15.66
C THR A 230 29.62 29.63 -17.17
N LYS A 231 28.91 28.63 -17.71
CA LYS A 231 28.46 28.68 -19.10
C LYS A 231 26.97 28.98 -19.08
N SER A 232 26.66 30.26 -19.21
CA SER A 232 25.33 30.74 -19.54
C SER A 232 24.97 30.24 -20.94
N PRO A 233 23.83 29.55 -21.14
CA PRO A 233 23.31 29.31 -22.47
C PRO A 233 22.74 30.63 -23.01
N THR A 234 23.20 31.02 -24.18
CA THR A 234 22.67 32.13 -24.99
C THR A 234 21.16 31.88 -25.23
N PRO A 235 20.27 32.85 -24.99
CA PRO A 235 18.87 32.70 -25.37
C PRO A 235 18.75 32.80 -26.89
N THR A 236 18.38 31.69 -27.54
CA THR A 236 17.97 31.71 -28.95
C THR A 236 16.53 32.19 -29.02
N THR A 237 16.34 33.48 -29.30
CA THR A 237 15.03 34.08 -29.57
C THR A 237 14.59 33.69 -30.98
N ASN A 238 13.82 32.62 -31.13
CA ASN A 238 13.04 32.38 -32.34
C ASN A 238 11.58 32.78 -32.07
N ALA A 239 11.29 34.07 -32.27
CA ALA A 239 9.93 34.56 -32.38
C ALA A 239 9.37 34.16 -33.76
N PRO A 240 8.16 33.58 -33.85
CA PRO A 240 7.48 33.39 -35.13
C PRO A 240 7.06 34.74 -35.71
N VAL A 241 7.41 34.98 -36.97
CA VAL A 241 6.88 36.08 -37.80
C VAL A 241 5.38 35.83 -38.04
N PRO A 242 4.48 36.80 -37.78
CA PRO A 242 3.09 36.68 -38.17
C PRO A 242 2.96 36.96 -39.67
N THR A 243 2.62 35.94 -40.45
CA THR A 243 2.22 36.12 -41.85
C THR A 243 0.75 36.54 -41.89
N THR A 244 0.52 37.83 -42.10
CA THR A 244 -0.80 38.36 -42.48
C THR A 244 -1.01 38.13 -43.97
N THR A 245 -1.99 37.31 -44.31
CA THR A 245 -2.61 37.33 -45.64
C THR A 245 -4.12 37.42 -45.46
N ASP A 246 -4.63 38.63 -45.65
CA ASP A 246 -6.03 38.87 -46.03
C ASP A 246 -6.33 38.17 -47.35
N PRO A 247 -7.58 37.71 -47.52
CA PRO A 247 -8.27 37.98 -48.76
C PRO A 247 -9.57 38.73 -48.50
N ASP A 248 -9.66 39.88 -49.18
CA ASP A 248 -10.79 40.78 -49.25
C ASP A 248 -12.01 40.12 -49.93
N THR A 249 -13.16 40.29 -49.28
CA THR A 249 -14.55 40.40 -49.74
C THR A 249 -14.87 40.14 -51.23
N THR A 250 -15.81 39.22 -51.53
CA THR A 250 -17.01 39.54 -52.35
C THR A 250 -18.16 38.51 -52.22
N ALA A 251 -19.36 39.04 -51.93
CA ALA A 251 -20.71 38.66 -52.37
C ALA A 251 -21.38 37.32 -51.98
N ALA A 252 -22.56 37.49 -51.36
CA ALA A 252 -23.65 36.52 -51.19
C ALA A 252 -24.33 36.13 -52.53
N PRO A 253 -25.16 35.07 -52.54
CA PRO A 253 -26.60 35.33 -52.37
C PRO A 253 -27.38 34.30 -51.52
N ASP A 254 -28.33 34.88 -50.77
CA ASP A 254 -29.74 34.53 -50.53
C ASP A 254 -30.28 33.08 -50.36
N ALA A 255 -31.23 33.01 -49.43
CA ALA A 255 -32.28 32.03 -49.08
C ALA A 255 -32.39 30.71 -49.88
N THR A 256 -32.79 29.56 -49.31
CA THR A 256 -34.08 29.32 -48.64
C THR A 256 -34.17 27.85 -48.14
N LYS A 257 -35.01 27.61 -47.12
CA LYS A 257 -35.77 26.38 -46.75
C LYS A 257 -35.10 25.28 -45.89
N THR A 258 -35.43 25.35 -44.61
CA THR A 258 -35.58 24.23 -43.67
C THR A 258 -36.95 23.57 -43.84
N PRO A 259 -37.09 22.23 -43.72
CA PRO A 259 -38.33 21.61 -43.29
C PRO A 259 -38.23 21.19 -41.81
N SER A 260 -39.13 21.74 -41.00
CA SER A 260 -39.40 21.32 -39.62
C SER A 260 -40.13 19.98 -39.61
N CYS A 261 -39.69 19.06 -38.76
CA CYS A 261 -40.34 17.77 -38.53
C CYS A 261 -41.34 17.92 -37.36
N ASN A 262 -42.65 17.84 -37.67
CA ASN A 262 -43.72 17.95 -36.69
C ASN A 262 -43.89 16.68 -35.85
N ARG A 263 -43.97 16.88 -34.54
CA ARG A 263 -44.43 15.92 -33.52
C ARG A 263 -45.94 15.71 -33.68
N ARG A 264 -46.40 14.47 -33.86
CA ARG A 264 -47.82 14.10 -33.65
C ARG A 264 -48.05 13.78 -32.17
N ARG A 265 -49.09 14.38 -31.60
CA ARG A 265 -49.91 13.77 -30.55
C ARG A 265 -51.08 13.12 -31.27
N ASP A 266 -51.27 11.84 -31.00
CA ASP A 266 -52.55 11.19 -30.77
C ASP A 266 -52.30 10.13 -29.68
#